data_AF-A0A5C4X8Z9-F1
#
_entry.id   AF-A0A5C4X8Z9-F1
#
_cell.length_a   1.000
_cell.length_b   1.000
_cell.length_c   1.000
_cell.angle_alpha   90.00
_cell.angle_beta   90.00
_cell.angle_gamma   90.00
#
_symmetry.space_group_name_H-M   'P 1'
#
loop_
_entity.id
_entity.type
_entity.pdbx_description
1 polymer ?
#
loop_
_entity_poly.entity_id
_entity_poly.type
_entity_poly.pdbx_seq_one_letter_code
_entity_poly.pdbx_strand_id
1 'polypeptide(L)'
;MKPMLAPQFLEALDELASSDGENWWKDILGHKDLVLAVRRNSLNAYHRGASIFRIDWKASKIIPTVHVKYLIRPNQSYVSLQGGQFTHSGVAPVFSSYGGLKTLNSMIKAAQLHVGPEKAGLHPMLVGNNNVIDSEIALARMDGSPTALDDDEAEDSKRKQDRIDAAVVTSKDGRPTIRFYEAKHFSNAGLRSAIGKPGVLEQIRDYESALTQHSENLSQRYLQTAKALVRLSEMRSVASGKVDGRQPHSLVKQIAQSGEPPAIDPNPHLIIYGFDEAQRDGAAWTKHLESLRQHLPERLRLIGAPTLKTKFAGSPSIHSEGQASVN
;
A
#
# COMPACT_ATOMS: atom_id res chain seq x y z
N MET A 1 10.79 -24.09 -2.38
CA MET A 1 10.66 -22.61 -2.45
C MET A 1 10.98 -22.02 -1.07
N LYS A 2 11.76 -20.93 -0.98
CA LYS A 2 12.01 -20.26 0.32
C LYS A 2 10.74 -19.52 0.77
N PRO A 3 10.38 -19.56 2.06
CA PRO A 3 9.21 -18.84 2.55
C PRO A 3 9.40 -17.33 2.37
N MET A 4 8.30 -16.58 2.23
CA MET A 4 8.38 -15.12 2.13
C MET A 4 8.93 -14.50 3.41
N LEU A 5 8.53 -15.02 4.58
CA LEU A 5 9.10 -14.68 5.88
C LEU A 5 9.65 -15.94 6.52
N ALA A 6 10.86 -15.88 7.07
CA ALA A 6 11.39 -16.97 7.88
C ALA A 6 10.46 -17.27 9.07
N PRO A 7 10.23 -18.55 9.44
CA PRO A 7 9.40 -18.90 10.59
C PRO A 7 9.82 -18.20 11.88
N GLN A 8 11.12 -18.13 12.14
CA GLN A 8 11.70 -17.47 13.31
C GLN A 8 11.40 -15.97 13.37
N PHE A 9 11.26 -15.34 12.20
CA PHE A 9 10.88 -13.93 12.13
C PHE A 9 9.42 -13.74 12.60
N LEU A 10 8.51 -14.60 12.15
CA LEU A 10 7.12 -14.54 12.59
C LEU A 10 6.97 -14.92 14.07
N GLU A 11 7.73 -15.91 14.55
CA GLU A 11 7.76 -16.28 15.98
C GLU A 11 8.21 -15.11 16.85
N ALA A 12 9.29 -14.42 16.49
CA ALA A 12 9.75 -13.26 17.24
C ALA A 12 8.73 -12.09 17.22
N LEU A 13 7.92 -11.95 16.15
CA LEU A 13 6.85 -10.96 16.09
C LEU A 13 5.65 -11.38 16.97
N ASP A 14 5.36 -12.68 17.07
CA ASP A 14 4.34 -13.20 18.00
C ASP A 14 4.74 -12.94 19.46
N GLU A 15 6.02 -13.15 19.79
CA GLU A 15 6.57 -12.85 21.12
C GLU A 15 6.41 -11.36 21.45
N LEU A 16 6.72 -10.46 20.51
CA LEU A 16 6.48 -9.02 20.70
C LEU A 16 5.00 -8.70 20.88
N ALA A 17 4.12 -9.33 20.10
CA ALA A 17 2.67 -9.11 20.21
C ALA A 17 2.11 -9.60 21.55
N SER A 18 2.70 -10.65 22.13
CA SER A 18 2.26 -11.31 23.37
C SER A 18 2.98 -10.82 24.62
N SER A 19 4.12 -10.14 24.48
CA SER A 19 4.93 -9.65 25.58
C SER A 19 4.15 -8.73 26.53
N ASP A 20 4.53 -8.67 27.80
CA ASP A 20 3.95 -7.70 28.73
C ASP A 20 4.40 -6.26 28.40
N GLY A 21 3.52 -5.28 28.65
CA GLY A 21 3.79 -3.87 28.43
C GLY A 21 3.59 -3.39 26.98
N GLU A 22 3.87 -2.11 26.76
CA GLU A 22 3.76 -1.45 25.46
C GLU A 22 5.05 -1.64 24.65
N ASN A 23 4.90 -1.81 23.33
CA ASN A 23 6.03 -1.82 22.41
C ASN A 23 5.60 -1.36 21.01
N TRP A 24 6.59 -1.00 20.19
CA TRP A 24 6.36 -0.47 18.84
C TRP A 24 5.57 -1.41 17.93
N TRP A 25 5.67 -2.73 18.13
CA TRP A 25 4.97 -3.70 17.29
C TRP A 25 3.48 -3.73 17.61
N LYS A 26 3.11 -3.67 18.89
CA LYS A 26 1.71 -3.52 19.31
C LYS A 26 1.10 -2.21 18.80
N ASP A 27 1.87 -1.12 18.82
CA ASP A 27 1.44 0.16 18.26
C ASP A 27 1.17 0.05 16.75
N ILE A 28 2.05 -0.60 15.97
CA ILE A 28 1.85 -0.83 14.54
C ILE A 28 0.62 -1.73 14.30
N LEU A 29 0.49 -2.84 15.03
CA LEU A 29 -0.64 -3.76 14.91
C LEU A 29 -1.96 -3.05 15.21
N GLY A 30 -2.00 -2.21 16.24
CA GLY A 30 -3.19 -1.46 16.65
C GLY A 30 -3.51 -0.24 15.78
N HIS A 31 -2.56 0.24 14.99
CA HIS A 31 -2.75 1.47 14.23
C HIS A 31 -3.69 1.27 13.04
N LYS A 32 -4.84 1.97 13.09
CA LYS A 32 -5.90 1.78 12.10
C LYS A 32 -5.55 2.32 10.70
N ASP A 33 -4.56 3.17 10.56
CA ASP A 33 -4.25 3.77 9.26
C ASP A 33 -3.00 3.22 8.58
N LEU A 34 -2.44 2.13 9.10
CA LEU A 34 -1.30 1.45 8.50
C LEU A 34 -1.75 0.25 7.66
N VAL A 35 -1.07 0.06 6.54
CA VAL A 35 -1.18 -1.10 5.66
C VAL A 35 0.10 -1.92 5.80
N LEU A 36 -0.03 -3.19 6.21
CA LEU A 36 1.11 -4.10 6.30
C LEU A 36 1.30 -4.83 4.98
N ALA A 37 2.52 -4.83 4.48
CA ALA A 37 2.88 -5.50 3.24
C ALA A 37 3.99 -6.52 3.48
N VAL A 38 3.78 -7.75 3.02
CA VAL A 38 4.73 -8.85 3.18
C VAL A 38 5.75 -8.82 2.05
N ARG A 39 7.03 -8.83 2.40
CA ARG A 39 8.15 -8.84 1.46
C ARG A 39 9.06 -10.03 1.76
N ARG A 40 10.11 -10.19 0.96
CA ARG A 40 11.07 -11.28 1.16
C ARG A 40 11.94 -10.97 2.37
N ASN A 41 11.70 -11.69 3.47
CA ASN A 41 12.34 -11.53 4.78
C ASN A 41 12.18 -10.14 5.42
N SER A 42 11.13 -9.42 5.05
CA SER A 42 10.78 -8.14 5.66
C SER A 42 9.28 -7.88 5.64
N LEU A 43 8.83 -7.02 6.55
CA LEU A 43 7.49 -6.46 6.59
C LEU A 43 7.60 -4.94 6.46
N ASN A 44 6.78 -4.33 5.61
CA ASN A 44 6.69 -2.88 5.54
C ASN A 44 5.34 -2.44 6.12
N ALA A 45 5.36 -1.37 6.92
CA ALA A 45 4.17 -0.69 7.41
C ALA A 45 4.02 0.64 6.66
N TYR A 46 3.03 0.70 5.77
CA TYR A 46 2.80 1.86 4.91
C TYR A 46 1.70 2.77 5.46
N HIS A 47 1.88 4.08 5.28
CA HIS A 47 0.81 5.07 5.33
C HIS A 47 0.85 5.90 4.05
N ARG A 48 -0.21 5.88 3.24
CA ARG A 48 -0.31 6.61 1.97
C ARG A 48 0.93 6.42 1.09
N GLY A 49 1.32 5.16 0.91
CA GLY A 49 2.47 4.73 0.10
C GLY A 49 3.84 5.20 0.63
N ALA A 50 3.91 5.76 1.83
CA ALA A 50 5.16 6.02 2.55
C ALA A 50 5.47 4.85 3.49
N SER A 51 6.65 4.23 3.33
CA SER A 51 7.13 3.14 4.20
C SER A 51 7.53 3.71 5.57
N ILE A 52 6.61 3.72 6.54
CA ILE A 52 6.84 4.27 7.88
C ILE A 52 7.87 3.40 8.63
N PHE A 53 7.70 2.09 8.55
CA PHE A 53 8.67 1.11 9.01
C PHE A 53 8.94 0.08 7.94
N ARG A 54 10.20 -0.28 7.78
CA ARG A 54 10.64 -1.55 7.20
C ARG A 54 11.21 -2.40 8.33
N ILE A 55 10.63 -3.57 8.55
CA ILE A 55 10.96 -4.48 9.63
C ILE A 55 11.69 -5.66 9.01
N ASP A 56 12.99 -5.76 9.23
CA ASP A 56 13.81 -6.86 8.72
C ASP A 56 14.14 -7.87 9.82
N TRP A 57 14.41 -9.11 9.41
CA TRP A 57 15.08 -10.11 10.24
C TRP A 57 16.58 -10.15 9.91
N LYS A 58 17.41 -9.61 10.81
CA LYS A 58 18.88 -9.53 10.63
C LYS A 58 19.59 -10.01 11.89
N ALA A 59 20.64 -10.83 11.71
CA ALA A 59 21.43 -11.38 12.81
C ALA A 59 20.56 -11.99 13.93
N SER A 60 19.53 -12.74 13.54
CA SER A 60 18.55 -13.38 14.43
C SER A 60 17.77 -12.42 15.33
N LYS A 61 17.55 -11.18 14.88
CA LYS A 61 16.78 -10.15 15.58
C LYS A 61 15.85 -9.42 14.63
N ILE A 62 14.74 -8.94 15.20
CA ILE A 62 13.83 -8.01 14.53
C ILE A 62 14.45 -6.62 14.60
N ILE A 63 14.65 -5.99 13.44
CA ILE A 63 15.19 -4.63 13.34
C ILE A 63 14.22 -3.78 12.51
N PRO A 64 13.40 -2.92 13.16
CA PRO A 64 12.66 -1.89 12.45
C PRO A 64 13.60 -0.77 12.00
N THR A 65 13.44 -0.36 10.75
CA THR A 65 14.16 0.75 10.11
C THR A 65 13.15 1.76 9.60
N VAL A 66 13.52 3.04 9.64
CA VAL A 66 12.65 4.17 9.30
C VAL A 66 13.43 5.16 8.46
N HIS A 67 12.76 5.88 7.58
CA HIS A 67 13.42 6.98 6.87
C HIS A 67 13.61 8.18 7.81
N VAL A 68 14.80 8.80 7.79
CA VAL A 68 15.15 9.91 8.71
C VAL A 68 14.17 11.08 8.61
N LYS A 69 13.65 11.37 7.41
CA LYS A 69 12.64 12.43 7.18
C LYS A 69 11.36 12.25 8.01
N TYR A 70 11.01 11.02 8.40
CA TYR A 70 9.84 10.76 9.24
C TYR A 70 10.12 10.95 10.74
N LEU A 71 11.39 11.07 11.14
CA LEU A 71 11.76 11.39 12.52
C LEU A 71 11.74 12.89 12.81
N ILE A 72 11.57 13.74 11.78
CA ILE A 72 11.43 15.18 11.96
C ILE A 72 10.11 15.46 12.69
N ARG A 73 10.19 16.17 13.81
CA ARG A 73 9.02 16.57 14.57
C ARG A 73 8.22 17.60 13.76
N PRO A 74 6.89 17.42 13.62
CA PRO A 74 6.04 18.38 12.90
C PRO A 74 5.76 19.64 13.74
N ASN A 75 6.78 20.25 14.33
CA ASN A 75 6.69 21.51 15.05
C ASN A 75 7.11 22.65 14.12
N GLN A 76 6.22 23.63 13.90
CA GLN A 76 6.44 24.78 13.03
C GLN A 76 6.98 26.00 13.79
N SER A 77 7.92 25.79 14.71
CA SER A 77 8.53 26.89 15.46
C SER A 77 9.60 27.58 14.62
N TYR A 78 9.54 28.91 14.53
CA TYR A 78 10.64 29.69 13.96
C TYR A 78 11.88 29.54 14.82
N VAL A 79 13.02 29.31 14.17
CA VAL A 79 14.34 29.33 14.81
C VAL A 79 15.09 30.57 14.32
N SER A 80 15.78 31.26 15.24
CA SER A 80 16.60 32.41 14.86
C SER A 80 17.92 31.93 14.25
N LEU A 81 18.40 32.63 13.22
CA LEU A 81 19.76 32.50 12.71
C LEU A 81 20.61 33.60 13.34
N GLN A 82 21.51 33.23 14.25
CA GLN A 82 22.38 34.18 14.94
C GLN A 82 23.82 33.72 14.80
N GLY A 83 24.70 34.61 14.31
CA GLY A 83 26.13 34.30 14.12
C GLY A 83 26.39 33.09 13.20
N GLY A 84 25.51 32.82 12.23
CA GLY A 84 25.63 31.68 11.33
C GLY A 84 25.14 30.35 11.89
N GLN A 85 24.54 30.32 13.09
CA GLN A 85 23.96 29.12 13.70
C GLN A 85 22.46 29.27 13.95
N PHE A 86 21.72 28.17 13.78
CA PHE A 86 20.30 28.10 14.16
C PHE A 86 20.16 27.86 15.66
N THR A 87 19.41 28.73 16.35
CA THR A 87 19.12 28.58 17.78
C THR A 87 17.83 27.77 17.95
N HIS A 88 17.96 26.53 18.43
CA HIS A 88 16.81 25.67 18.68
C HIS A 88 16.31 25.82 20.12
N SER A 89 14.99 25.95 20.29
CA SER A 89 14.33 26.08 21.59
C SER A 89 14.26 24.73 22.32
N GLY A 90 15.36 24.23 22.89
CA GLY A 90 15.44 23.12 23.88
C GLY A 90 14.90 21.73 23.48
N VAL A 91 14.10 21.61 22.42
CA VAL A 91 13.49 20.39 21.91
C VAL A 91 14.19 20.04 20.62
N ALA A 92 14.83 18.88 20.59
CA ALA A 92 15.50 18.39 19.38
C ALA A 92 14.49 18.26 18.23
N PRO A 93 14.81 18.78 17.02
CA PRO A 93 13.90 18.75 15.87
C PRO A 93 13.63 17.33 15.36
N VAL A 94 14.43 16.35 15.79
CA VAL A 94 14.34 14.95 15.39
C VAL A 94 14.08 14.07 16.62
N PHE A 95 13.26 13.04 16.47
CA PHE A 95 13.10 12.00 17.49
C PHE A 95 14.36 11.13 17.57
N SER A 96 14.95 11.01 18.77
CA SER A 96 16.10 10.14 19.05
C SER A 96 15.72 8.79 19.67
N SER A 97 14.46 8.62 20.08
CA SER A 97 13.92 7.39 20.65
C SER A 97 12.44 7.22 20.28
N TYR A 98 11.99 5.96 20.30
CA TYR A 98 10.58 5.64 20.08
C TYR A 98 9.81 5.66 21.41
N GLY A 99 9.05 6.74 21.63
CA GLY A 99 8.22 6.92 22.83
C GLY A 99 6.77 6.46 22.64
N GLY A 100 6.56 5.29 22.04
CA GLY A 100 5.23 4.69 21.84
C GLY A 100 4.37 5.39 20.77
N LEU A 101 3.05 5.18 20.87
CA LEU A 101 2.05 5.63 19.90
C LEU A 101 2.13 7.12 19.53
N LYS A 102 2.53 7.99 20.46
CA LYS A 102 2.73 9.43 20.19
C LYS A 102 3.83 9.66 19.14
N THR A 103 4.90 8.86 19.18
CA THR A 103 5.99 8.93 18.19
C THR A 103 5.49 8.43 16.85
N LEU A 104 4.79 7.29 16.83
CA LEU A 104 4.18 6.75 15.60
C LEU A 104 3.27 7.77 14.91
N ASN A 105 2.34 8.37 15.65
CA ASN A 105 1.43 9.37 15.11
C ASN A 105 2.17 10.61 14.56
N SER A 106 3.30 10.98 15.18
CA SER A 106 4.13 12.08 14.69
C SER A 106 4.88 11.71 13.41
N MET A 107 5.40 10.49 13.31
CA MET A 107 6.04 9.97 12.10
C MET A 107 5.06 9.90 10.93
N ILE A 108 3.82 9.46 11.17
CA ILE A 108 2.74 9.43 10.18
C ILE A 108 2.44 10.85 9.67
N LYS A 109 2.33 11.83 10.57
CA LYS A 109 2.14 13.24 10.19
C LYS A 109 3.31 13.78 9.37
N ALA A 110 4.55 13.47 9.74
CA ALA A 110 5.73 13.86 8.97
C ALA A 110 5.71 13.24 7.57
N ALA A 111 5.33 11.96 7.46
CA ALA A 111 5.24 11.27 6.17
C ALA A 111 4.21 11.89 5.23
N GLN A 112 3.09 12.40 5.74
CA GLN A 112 2.03 13.05 4.94
C GLN A 112 2.54 14.24 4.10
N LEU A 113 3.61 14.91 4.52
CA LEU A 113 4.23 16.02 3.78
C LEU A 113 4.88 15.57 2.46
N HIS A 114 5.11 14.27 2.29
CA HIS A 114 5.77 13.68 1.11
C HIS A 114 4.82 12.89 0.22
N VAL A 115 3.51 12.96 0.48
CA VAL A 115 2.51 12.14 -0.20
C VAL A 115 1.89 12.91 -1.36
N GLY A 116 2.04 12.37 -2.57
CA GLY A 116 1.34 12.88 -3.76
C GLY A 116 -0.17 12.52 -3.76
N PRO A 117 -0.98 13.20 -4.60
CA PRO A 117 -2.42 13.01 -4.64
C PRO A 117 -2.83 11.57 -4.98
N GLU A 118 -2.01 10.85 -5.74
CA GLU A 118 -2.28 9.47 -6.09
C GLU A 118 -2.28 8.56 -4.84
N LYS A 119 -1.15 8.53 -4.14
CA LYS A 119 -1.00 7.74 -2.92
C LYS A 119 -1.99 8.14 -1.83
N ALA A 120 -2.33 9.43 -1.74
CA ALA A 120 -3.33 9.93 -0.81
C ALA A 120 -4.74 9.39 -1.13
N GLY A 121 -5.15 9.41 -2.40
CA GLY A 121 -6.48 8.99 -2.82
C GLY A 121 -6.67 7.47 -2.81
N LEU A 122 -5.64 6.68 -3.09
CA LEU A 122 -5.72 5.22 -3.03
C LEU A 122 -5.81 4.67 -1.60
N HIS A 123 -5.13 5.31 -0.66
CA HIS A 123 -4.93 4.78 0.71
C HIS A 123 -6.23 4.41 1.46
N PRO A 124 -7.32 5.20 1.43
CA PRO A 124 -8.58 4.80 2.04
C PRO A 124 -9.12 3.48 1.50
N MET A 125 -8.92 3.19 0.22
CA MET A 125 -9.33 1.92 -0.36
C MET A 125 -8.46 0.77 0.16
N LEU A 126 -7.13 0.97 0.26
CA LEU A 126 -6.24 -0.05 0.83
C LEU A 126 -6.63 -0.42 2.27
N VAL A 127 -6.93 0.58 3.10
CA VAL A 127 -7.32 0.37 4.51
C VAL A 127 -8.74 -0.19 4.65
N GLY A 128 -9.67 0.23 3.79
CA GLY A 128 -11.09 -0.11 3.87
C GLY A 128 -11.49 -1.47 3.29
N ASN A 129 -10.56 -2.20 2.68
CA ASN A 129 -10.82 -3.43 1.96
C ASN A 129 -10.02 -4.61 2.53
N ASN A 130 -10.67 -5.45 3.32
CA ASN A 130 -10.02 -6.62 3.96
C ASN A 130 -9.60 -7.72 2.97
N ASN A 131 -9.94 -7.59 1.69
CA ASN A 131 -9.51 -8.50 0.62
C ASN A 131 -8.27 -7.99 -0.12
N VAL A 132 -7.73 -6.83 0.23
CA VAL A 132 -6.39 -6.41 -0.21
C VAL A 132 -5.36 -7.35 0.42
N ILE A 133 -4.54 -7.98 -0.42
CA ILE A 133 -3.49 -8.93 0.02
C ILE A 133 -2.09 -8.34 -0.07
N ASP A 134 -1.89 -7.31 -0.91
CA ASP A 134 -0.62 -6.61 -1.03
C ASP A 134 -0.81 -5.22 -1.66
N SER A 135 0.18 -4.35 -1.50
CA SER A 135 0.24 -2.99 -2.05
C SER A 135 1.67 -2.63 -2.40
N GLU A 136 1.92 -1.68 -3.31
CA GLU A 136 3.28 -1.25 -3.71
C GLU A 136 4.16 -2.43 -4.18
N ILE A 137 3.68 -3.14 -5.22
CA ILE A 137 4.21 -4.42 -5.69
C ILE A 137 5.24 -4.21 -6.80
N ALA A 138 6.51 -4.49 -6.52
CA ALA A 138 7.56 -4.46 -7.52
C ALA A 138 7.61 -5.79 -8.31
N LEU A 139 7.40 -5.73 -9.63
CA LEU A 139 7.45 -6.90 -10.52
C LEU A 139 8.85 -7.19 -11.07
N ALA A 140 9.66 -6.15 -11.32
CA ALA A 140 10.99 -6.26 -11.95
C ALA A 140 12.06 -7.03 -11.15
N ARG A 141 11.75 -7.49 -9.92
CA ARG A 141 12.69 -8.17 -9.01
C ARG A 141 12.46 -9.68 -8.90
N MET A 142 11.69 -10.27 -9.81
CA MET A 142 11.29 -11.70 -9.76
C MET A 142 12.27 -12.66 -10.47
N ASP A 143 13.36 -12.15 -11.06
CA ASP A 143 14.42 -12.94 -11.68
C ASP A 143 15.44 -13.53 -10.67
N GLY A 144 15.30 -13.23 -9.38
CA GLY A 144 16.13 -13.81 -8.33
C GLY A 144 17.53 -13.20 -8.20
N SER A 145 17.82 -12.08 -8.86
CA SER A 145 19.10 -11.38 -8.69
C SER A 145 19.33 -10.97 -7.22
N PRO A 146 20.50 -11.27 -6.60
CA PRO A 146 20.77 -10.97 -5.18
C PRO A 146 21.03 -9.48 -4.89
N THR A 147 21.12 -8.65 -5.91
CA THR A 147 21.68 -7.29 -5.83
C THR A 147 20.58 -6.24 -5.93
N ALA A 148 19.75 -6.15 -4.90
CA ALA A 148 19.06 -4.92 -4.53
C ALA A 148 18.40 -5.14 -3.17
N LEU A 149 19.12 -4.74 -2.11
CA LEU A 149 18.45 -4.35 -0.88
C LEU A 149 17.35 -3.34 -1.25
N ASP A 150 16.18 -3.42 -0.60
CA ASP A 150 15.09 -2.47 -0.84
C ASP A 150 15.48 -1.05 -0.41
N ASP A 151 16.30 -0.39 -1.23
CA ASP A 151 16.47 1.04 -1.21
C ASP A 151 15.18 1.60 -1.82
N ASP A 152 14.32 2.11 -0.93
CA ASP A 152 13.19 2.95 -1.29
C ASP A 152 13.64 4.29 -1.90
N GLU A 153 14.95 4.55 -2.01
CA GLU A 153 15.51 5.73 -2.67
C GLU A 153 16.77 5.37 -3.46
N ALA A 154 16.59 4.83 -4.67
CA ALA A 154 17.55 5.15 -5.73
C ALA A 154 17.29 6.61 -6.13
N GLU A 155 18.00 7.55 -5.52
CA GLU A 155 18.16 8.92 -6.05
C GLU A 155 18.87 8.92 -7.42
N ASP A 156 19.35 7.75 -7.89
CA ASP A 156 19.90 7.61 -9.23
C ASP A 156 18.79 7.38 -10.28
N SER A 157 18.40 8.51 -10.85
CA SER A 157 17.43 8.84 -11.91
C SER A 157 17.29 7.97 -13.17
N LYS A 158 17.65 6.67 -13.19
CA LYS A 158 17.56 5.84 -14.42
C LYS A 158 16.79 4.53 -14.33
N ARG A 159 16.34 4.08 -13.16
CA ARG A 159 15.41 2.94 -13.06
C ARG A 159 14.36 3.19 -11.99
N LYS A 160 13.43 4.10 -12.28
CA LYS A 160 12.16 4.17 -11.55
C LYS A 160 11.52 2.79 -11.71
N GLN A 161 11.51 2.00 -10.63
CA GLN A 161 10.89 0.69 -10.67
C GLN A 161 9.39 0.91 -10.63
N ASP A 162 8.71 0.62 -11.73
CA ASP A 162 7.26 0.67 -11.78
C ASP A 162 6.69 -0.41 -10.85
N ARG A 163 5.84 0.04 -9.92
CA ARG A 163 5.18 -0.78 -8.91
C ARG A 163 3.69 -0.79 -9.21
N ILE A 164 3.07 -1.96 -9.17
CA ILE A 164 1.60 -2.06 -9.17
C ILE A 164 1.09 -1.62 -7.80
N ASP A 165 0.05 -0.80 -7.80
CA ASP A 165 -0.44 -0.17 -6.58
C ASP A 165 -1.10 -1.14 -5.59
N ALA A 166 -1.93 -2.08 -6.07
CA ALA A 166 -2.65 -3.01 -5.20
C ALA A 166 -2.86 -4.41 -5.81
N ALA A 167 -2.86 -5.43 -4.95
CA ALA A 167 -3.35 -6.77 -5.24
C ALA A 167 -4.52 -7.10 -4.31
N VAL A 168 -5.60 -7.62 -4.90
CA VAL A 168 -6.87 -7.88 -4.23
C VAL A 168 -7.33 -9.30 -4.52
N VAL A 169 -7.74 -10.02 -3.48
CA VAL A 169 -8.32 -11.36 -3.63
C VAL A 169 -9.78 -11.23 -4.06
N THR A 170 -10.11 -11.91 -5.16
CA THR A 170 -11.44 -12.03 -5.74
C THR A 170 -11.80 -13.50 -5.91
N SER A 171 -13.04 -13.79 -6.28
CA SER A 171 -13.47 -15.13 -6.68
C SER A 171 -13.75 -15.13 -8.18
N LYS A 172 -13.18 -16.10 -8.89
CA LYS A 172 -13.48 -16.39 -10.29
C LYS A 172 -13.78 -17.88 -10.40
N ASP A 173 -14.98 -18.23 -10.86
CA ASP A 173 -15.43 -19.62 -10.97
C ASP A 173 -15.27 -20.43 -9.67
N GLY A 174 -15.51 -19.78 -8.52
CA GLY A 174 -15.37 -20.38 -7.19
C GLY A 174 -13.94 -20.49 -6.67
N ARG A 175 -12.92 -20.12 -7.46
CA ARG A 175 -11.51 -20.16 -7.08
C ARG A 175 -10.99 -18.79 -6.64
N PRO A 176 -10.25 -18.70 -5.50
CA PRO A 176 -9.54 -17.49 -5.14
C PRO A 176 -8.57 -17.05 -6.23
N THR A 177 -8.70 -15.80 -6.67
CA THR A 177 -7.92 -15.21 -7.76
C THR A 177 -7.38 -13.85 -7.33
N ILE A 178 -6.08 -13.63 -7.51
CA ILE A 178 -5.41 -12.36 -7.25
C ILE A 178 -5.59 -11.44 -8.45
N ARG A 179 -6.23 -10.30 -8.23
CA ARG A 179 -6.44 -9.25 -9.24
C ARG A 179 -5.65 -8.01 -8.87
N PHE A 180 -5.02 -7.41 -9.87
CA PHE A 180 -4.13 -6.27 -9.72
C PHE A 180 -4.82 -4.97 -10.14
N TYR A 181 -4.48 -3.89 -9.45
CA TYR A 181 -5.02 -2.57 -9.72
C TYR A 181 -3.90 -1.53 -9.78
N GLU A 182 -3.93 -0.71 -10.83
CA GLU A 182 -3.19 0.54 -10.97
C GLU A 182 -4.16 1.69 -10.70
N ALA A 183 -3.73 2.71 -9.98
CA ALA A 183 -4.58 3.77 -9.49
C ALA A 183 -3.99 5.15 -9.84
N LYS A 184 -4.63 5.87 -10.76
CA LYS A 184 -4.20 7.21 -11.19
C LYS A 184 -5.13 8.29 -10.66
N HIS A 185 -4.54 9.36 -10.16
CA HIS A 185 -5.29 10.59 -9.93
C HIS A 185 -5.66 11.21 -11.27
N PHE A 186 -6.82 11.86 -11.36
CA PHE A 186 -7.35 12.44 -12.60
C PHE A 186 -6.37 13.44 -13.24
N SER A 187 -5.61 14.16 -12.43
CA SER A 187 -4.58 15.10 -12.91
C SER A 187 -3.36 14.43 -13.54
N ASN A 188 -3.24 13.10 -13.49
CA ASN A 188 -2.09 12.39 -14.06
C ASN A 188 -2.05 12.55 -15.58
N ALA A 189 -0.96 13.12 -16.10
CA ALA A 189 -0.80 13.38 -17.53
C ALA A 189 -0.77 12.10 -18.39
N GLY A 190 -0.31 10.97 -17.83
CA GLY A 190 -0.27 9.67 -18.50
C GLY A 190 -1.65 9.08 -18.83
N LEU A 191 -2.73 9.65 -18.27
CA LEU A 191 -4.11 9.34 -18.64
C LEU A 191 -4.54 9.99 -19.96
N ARG A 192 -3.77 10.97 -20.45
CA ARG A 192 -4.13 11.80 -21.62
C ARG A 192 -3.20 11.45 -22.78
N SER A 193 -3.75 11.53 -23.99
CA SER A 193 -2.95 11.56 -25.22
C SER A 193 -3.69 12.34 -26.29
N ALA A 194 -2.99 13.31 -26.90
CA ALA A 194 -3.50 14.04 -28.06
C ALA A 194 -3.27 13.26 -29.38
N ILE A 195 -2.24 12.42 -29.43
CA ILE A 195 -1.83 11.63 -30.59
C ILE A 195 -1.41 10.24 -30.09
N GLY A 196 -2.15 9.20 -30.48
CA GLY A 196 -1.85 7.82 -30.11
C GLY A 196 -2.45 7.39 -28.75
N LYS A 197 -1.79 6.43 -28.09
CA LYS A 197 -2.29 5.80 -26.86
C LYS A 197 -1.81 6.55 -25.61
N PRO A 198 -2.64 6.73 -24.57
CA PRO A 198 -2.19 7.22 -23.27
C PRO A 198 -1.05 6.37 -22.68
N GLY A 199 -0.06 7.01 -22.06
CA GLY A 199 1.11 6.32 -21.49
C GLY A 199 0.76 5.27 -20.42
N VAL A 200 -0.36 5.47 -19.71
CA VAL A 200 -0.86 4.46 -18.75
C VAL A 200 -1.17 3.10 -19.39
N LEU A 201 -1.53 3.07 -20.69
CA LEU A 201 -1.80 1.81 -21.38
C LEU A 201 -0.53 1.01 -21.66
N GLU A 202 0.59 1.69 -21.90
CA GLU A 202 1.90 1.02 -22.02
C GLU A 202 2.32 0.43 -20.68
N GLN A 203 2.18 1.20 -19.60
CA GLN A 203 2.44 0.72 -18.24
C GLN A 203 1.60 -0.54 -17.91
N ILE A 204 0.31 -0.53 -18.23
CA ILE A 204 -0.57 -1.70 -18.02
C ILE A 204 -0.13 -2.91 -18.86
N ARG A 205 0.23 -2.71 -20.12
CA ARG A 205 0.73 -3.79 -20.99
C ARG A 205 2.01 -4.42 -20.42
N ASP A 206 2.92 -3.60 -19.91
CA ASP A 206 4.18 -4.09 -19.35
C ASP A 206 3.91 -4.90 -18.07
N TYR A 207 2.93 -4.49 -17.26
CA TYR A 207 2.42 -5.28 -16.15
C TYR A 207 1.77 -6.59 -16.59
N GLU A 208 0.94 -6.60 -17.63
CA GLU A 208 0.32 -7.82 -18.18
C GLU A 208 1.39 -8.85 -18.58
N SER A 209 2.45 -8.39 -19.24
CA SER A 209 3.59 -9.23 -19.62
C SER A 209 4.28 -9.84 -18.40
N ALA A 210 4.64 -9.01 -17.41
CA ALA A 210 5.33 -9.45 -16.21
C ALA A 210 4.47 -10.39 -15.34
N LEU A 211 3.17 -10.10 -15.17
CA LEU A 211 2.23 -10.94 -14.43
C LEU A 211 2.04 -12.30 -15.11
N THR A 212 1.96 -12.32 -16.44
CA THR A 212 1.89 -13.56 -17.21
C THR A 212 3.17 -14.39 -17.04
N GLN A 213 4.33 -13.77 -17.22
CA GLN A 213 5.63 -14.43 -17.11
C GLN A 213 5.89 -15.02 -15.72
N HIS A 214 5.46 -14.33 -14.66
CA HIS A 214 5.75 -14.71 -13.28
C HIS A 214 4.55 -15.33 -12.53
N SER A 215 3.47 -15.68 -13.23
CA SER A 215 2.20 -16.13 -12.63
C SER A 215 2.35 -17.26 -11.61
N GLU A 216 3.11 -18.31 -11.93
CA GLU A 216 3.32 -19.43 -11.02
C GLU A 216 4.07 -19.02 -9.75
N ASN A 217 5.14 -18.23 -9.90
CA ASN A 217 5.91 -17.72 -8.78
C ASN A 217 5.06 -16.80 -7.89
N LEU A 218 4.31 -15.89 -8.51
CA LEU A 218 3.39 -14.98 -7.85
C LEU A 218 2.32 -15.73 -7.07
N SER A 219 1.70 -16.74 -7.68
CA SER A 219 0.69 -17.59 -7.05
C SER A 219 1.22 -18.21 -5.75
N GLN A 220 2.41 -18.81 -5.82
CA GLN A 220 3.06 -19.41 -4.66
C GLN A 220 3.43 -18.38 -3.58
N ARG A 221 3.88 -17.19 -3.99
CA ARG A 221 4.17 -16.08 -3.07
C ARG A 221 2.91 -15.59 -2.36
N TYR A 222 1.80 -15.41 -3.08
CA TYR A 222 0.55 -14.97 -2.48
C TYR A 222 -0.06 -15.99 -1.52
N LEU A 223 0.21 -17.29 -1.69
CA LEU A 223 -0.09 -18.28 -0.67
C LEU A 223 0.67 -18.00 0.65
N GLN A 224 1.96 -17.69 0.56
CA GLN A 224 2.77 -17.36 1.75
C GLN A 224 2.33 -16.02 2.36
N THR A 225 2.03 -15.02 1.53
CA THR A 225 1.47 -13.73 1.99
C THR A 225 0.16 -13.93 2.72
N ALA A 226 -0.77 -14.73 2.20
CA ALA A 226 -2.05 -15.01 2.85
C ALA A 226 -1.84 -15.64 4.24
N LYS A 227 -0.95 -16.62 4.36
CA LYS A 227 -0.61 -17.25 5.65
C LYS A 227 -0.05 -16.23 6.64
N ALA A 228 0.88 -15.38 6.20
CA ALA A 228 1.45 -14.32 7.03
C ALA A 228 0.39 -13.32 7.47
N LEU A 229 -0.52 -12.87 6.59
CA LEU A 229 -1.58 -11.92 6.94
C LEU A 229 -2.59 -12.50 7.94
N VAL A 230 -2.92 -13.78 7.84
CA VAL A 230 -3.76 -14.47 8.84
C VAL A 230 -3.05 -14.45 10.21
N ARG A 231 -1.78 -14.83 10.26
CA ARG A 231 -0.99 -14.80 11.52
C ARG A 231 -0.86 -13.39 12.10
N LEU A 232 -0.62 -12.37 11.26
CA LEU A 232 -0.60 -10.97 11.67
C LEU A 232 -1.94 -10.49 12.25
N SER A 233 -3.07 -11.01 11.74
CA SER A 233 -4.40 -10.73 12.28
C SER A 233 -4.61 -11.38 13.65
N GLU A 234 -4.07 -12.58 13.86
CA GLU A 234 -4.07 -13.25 15.16
C GLU A 234 -3.22 -12.46 16.17
N MET A 235 -2.00 -12.07 15.81
CA MET A 235 -1.13 -11.20 16.61
C MET A 235 -1.84 -9.91 17.03
N ARG A 236 -2.59 -9.27 16.12
CA ARG A 236 -3.34 -8.06 16.44
C ARG A 236 -4.45 -8.33 17.48
N SER A 237 -5.11 -9.47 17.38
CA SER A 237 -6.16 -9.86 18.34
C SER A 237 -5.56 -10.10 19.73
N VAL A 238 -4.39 -10.74 19.79
CA VAL A 238 -3.61 -10.92 21.03
C VAL A 238 -3.19 -9.58 21.61
N ALA A 239 -2.53 -8.73 20.83
CA ALA A 239 -2.01 -7.44 21.27
C ALA A 239 -3.10 -6.48 21.80
N SER A 240 -4.33 -6.57 21.25
CA SER A 240 -5.45 -5.71 21.64
C SER A 240 -6.37 -6.31 22.71
N GLY A 241 -6.22 -7.60 23.03
CA GLY A 241 -7.12 -8.33 23.94
C GLY A 241 -8.58 -8.41 23.45
N LYS A 242 -8.83 -8.14 22.16
CA LYS A 242 -10.17 -8.11 21.56
C LYS A 242 -10.14 -8.74 20.17
N VAL A 243 -11.27 -9.30 19.74
CA VAL A 243 -11.45 -9.69 18.33
C VAL A 243 -11.53 -8.41 17.50
N ASP A 244 -10.49 -8.12 16.74
CA ASP A 244 -10.43 -6.91 15.91
C ASP A 244 -11.33 -7.05 14.66
N GLY A 245 -11.95 -5.94 14.25
CA GLY A 245 -12.82 -5.84 13.07
C GLY A 245 -12.08 -5.89 11.72
N ARG A 246 -10.73 -5.92 11.70
CA ARG A 246 -9.91 -5.98 10.48
C ARG A 246 -9.42 -7.38 10.16
N GLN A 247 -10.28 -8.36 10.36
CA GLN A 247 -9.98 -9.73 9.98
C GLN A 247 -9.78 -9.80 8.45
N PRO A 248 -8.77 -10.56 7.98
CA PRO A 248 -8.63 -10.87 6.57
C PRO A 248 -9.94 -11.41 5.99
N HIS A 249 -10.24 -11.02 4.75
CA HIS A 249 -11.42 -11.50 4.04
C HIS A 249 -11.45 -13.03 3.96
N SER A 250 -12.64 -13.63 3.87
CA SER A 250 -12.82 -15.09 3.83
C SER A 250 -11.97 -15.77 2.75
N LEU A 251 -11.85 -15.17 1.57
CA LEU A 251 -11.00 -15.68 0.48
C LEU A 251 -9.50 -15.66 0.83
N VAL A 252 -9.02 -14.68 1.59
CA VAL A 252 -7.62 -14.66 2.06
C VAL A 252 -7.40 -15.80 3.05
N LYS A 253 -8.35 -16.01 3.97
CA LYS A 253 -8.34 -17.13 4.91
C LYS A 253 -8.38 -18.47 4.18
N GLN A 254 -9.23 -18.60 3.15
CA GLN A 254 -9.34 -19.79 2.32
C GLN A 254 -7.99 -20.14 1.69
N ILE A 255 -7.29 -19.17 1.06
CA ILE A 255 -5.95 -19.40 0.49
C ILE A 255 -4.98 -19.90 1.57
N ALA A 256 -4.96 -19.24 2.73
CA ALA A 256 -4.04 -19.61 3.81
C ALA A 256 -4.30 -21.04 4.33
N GLN A 257 -5.57 -21.43 4.45
CA GLN A 257 -6.02 -22.70 5.04
C GLN A 257 -5.96 -23.89 4.08
N SER A 258 -6.36 -23.71 2.81
CA SER A 258 -6.34 -24.80 1.83
C SER A 258 -4.92 -25.25 1.50
N GLY A 259 -3.95 -24.35 1.64
CA GLY A 259 -2.58 -24.59 1.16
C GLY A 259 -2.47 -24.54 -0.36
N GLU A 260 -3.56 -24.29 -1.07
CA GLU A 260 -3.60 -24.19 -2.53
C GLU A 260 -3.28 -22.77 -2.99
N PRO A 261 -2.30 -22.60 -3.89
CA PRO A 261 -1.99 -21.30 -4.47
C PRO A 261 -3.18 -20.69 -5.25
N PRO A 262 -3.48 -19.39 -5.05
CA PRO A 262 -4.55 -18.71 -5.78
C PRO A 262 -4.19 -18.56 -7.25
N ALA A 263 -5.20 -18.46 -8.13
CA ALA A 263 -4.96 -18.08 -9.52
C ALA A 263 -4.47 -16.62 -9.59
N ILE A 264 -3.69 -16.30 -10.61
CA ILE A 264 -3.27 -14.93 -10.92
C ILE A 264 -4.09 -14.44 -12.12
N ASP A 265 -4.78 -13.32 -11.97
CA ASP A 265 -5.38 -12.59 -13.09
C ASP A 265 -4.29 -11.71 -13.70
N PRO A 266 -3.79 -12.02 -14.91
CA PRO A 266 -2.70 -11.28 -15.52
C PRO A 266 -3.14 -9.93 -16.09
N ASN A 267 -4.42 -9.56 -15.96
CA ASN A 267 -5.00 -8.35 -16.54
C ASN A 267 -5.24 -7.29 -15.45
N PRO A 268 -4.31 -6.35 -15.22
CA PRO A 268 -4.53 -5.28 -14.26
C PRO A 268 -5.74 -4.43 -14.63
N HIS A 269 -6.39 -3.91 -13.60
CA HIS A 269 -7.47 -2.95 -13.72
C HIS A 269 -6.93 -1.54 -13.46
N LEU A 270 -7.47 -0.55 -14.16
CA LEU A 270 -7.16 0.86 -13.96
C LEU A 270 -8.28 1.52 -13.15
N ILE A 271 -7.90 2.17 -12.06
CA ILE A 271 -8.79 3.05 -11.29
C ILE A 271 -8.35 4.49 -11.56
N ILE A 272 -9.29 5.36 -11.93
CA ILE A 272 -9.09 6.80 -12.01
C ILE A 272 -9.93 7.47 -10.94
N TYR A 273 -9.35 8.41 -10.20
CA TYR A 273 -10.07 9.15 -9.16
C TYR A 273 -9.64 10.60 -8.97
N GLY A 274 -10.35 11.33 -8.12
CA GLY A 274 -10.05 12.73 -7.81
C GLY A 274 -10.60 13.69 -8.85
N PHE A 275 -11.79 13.40 -9.37
CA PHE A 275 -12.52 14.27 -10.28
C PHE A 275 -13.92 14.57 -9.73
N ASP A 276 -14.44 15.74 -10.07
CA ASP A 276 -15.86 16.08 -9.91
C ASP A 276 -16.68 15.75 -11.18
N GLU A 277 -18.00 15.95 -11.13
CA GLU A 277 -18.89 15.65 -12.25
C GLU A 277 -18.59 16.52 -13.49
N ALA A 278 -18.25 17.80 -13.30
CA ALA A 278 -17.92 18.70 -14.39
C ALA A 278 -16.63 18.29 -15.11
N GLN A 279 -15.64 17.80 -14.36
CA GLN A 279 -14.39 17.26 -14.90
C GLN A 279 -14.60 15.90 -15.58
N ARG A 280 -15.46 15.03 -15.02
CA ARG A 280 -15.80 13.73 -15.59
C ARG A 280 -16.51 13.85 -16.94
N ASP A 281 -17.43 14.81 -17.05
CA ASP A 281 -18.31 14.95 -18.21
C ASP A 281 -17.82 16.04 -19.19
N GLY A 282 -16.66 16.65 -18.90
CA GLY A 282 -16.05 17.67 -19.75
C GLY A 282 -15.64 17.12 -21.12
N ALA A 283 -16.05 17.80 -22.19
CA ALA A 283 -15.84 17.36 -23.57
C ALA A 283 -14.37 17.07 -23.96
N ALA A 284 -13.42 17.78 -23.35
CA ALA A 284 -11.99 17.53 -23.56
C ALA A 284 -11.52 16.19 -22.97
N TRP A 285 -12.11 15.77 -21.85
CA TRP A 285 -11.77 14.52 -21.19
C TRP A 285 -12.45 13.30 -21.85
N THR A 286 -13.67 13.46 -22.36
CA THR A 286 -14.45 12.37 -22.97
C THR A 286 -13.67 11.57 -24.01
N LYS A 287 -12.91 12.25 -24.90
CA LYS A 287 -12.08 11.57 -25.92
C LYS A 287 -10.99 10.69 -25.32
N HIS A 288 -10.33 11.15 -24.26
CA HIS A 288 -9.32 10.37 -23.56
C HIS A 288 -9.95 9.17 -22.84
N LEU A 289 -11.10 9.39 -22.20
CA LEU A 289 -11.86 8.33 -21.53
C LEU A 289 -12.33 7.24 -22.50
N GLU A 290 -12.83 7.62 -23.69
CA GLU A 290 -13.22 6.68 -24.74
C GLU A 290 -12.04 5.81 -25.19
N SER A 291 -10.87 6.43 -25.41
CA SER A 291 -9.64 5.69 -25.74
C SER A 291 -9.27 4.67 -24.66
N LEU A 292 -9.36 5.04 -23.38
CA LEU A 292 -9.11 4.13 -22.26
C LEU A 292 -10.14 3.00 -22.19
N ARG A 293 -11.42 3.30 -22.38
CA ARG A 293 -12.51 2.28 -22.39
C ARG A 293 -12.36 1.28 -23.53
N GLN A 294 -11.92 1.74 -24.70
CA GLN A 294 -11.68 0.86 -25.85
C GLN A 294 -10.59 -0.18 -25.56
N HIS A 295 -9.54 0.21 -24.81
CA HIS A 295 -8.39 -0.67 -24.53
C HIS A 295 -8.55 -1.47 -23.24
N LEU A 296 -9.33 -0.98 -22.27
CA LEU A 296 -9.56 -1.61 -20.98
C LEU A 296 -11.06 -1.84 -20.74
N PRO A 297 -11.76 -2.58 -21.63
CA PRO A 297 -13.17 -2.88 -21.44
C PRO A 297 -13.33 -3.66 -20.13
N GLU A 298 -14.29 -3.25 -19.30
CA GLU A 298 -14.58 -3.83 -17.97
C GLU A 298 -13.44 -3.73 -16.93
N ARG A 299 -12.24 -3.29 -17.35
CA ARG A 299 -11.05 -3.14 -16.52
C ARG A 299 -10.76 -1.70 -16.11
N LEU A 300 -11.58 -0.74 -16.55
CA LEU A 300 -11.50 0.66 -16.16
C LEU A 300 -12.60 1.03 -15.16
N ARG A 301 -12.22 1.62 -14.03
CA ARG A 301 -13.13 2.14 -13.02
C ARG A 301 -12.87 3.63 -12.75
N LEU A 302 -13.95 4.40 -12.69
CA LEU A 302 -13.92 5.82 -12.34
C LEU A 302 -14.53 6.01 -10.94
N ILE A 303 -13.85 6.74 -10.06
CA ILE A 303 -14.26 6.98 -8.67
C ILE A 303 -14.06 8.46 -8.35
N GLY A 304 -15.10 9.22 -7.98
CA GLY A 304 -14.94 10.65 -7.67
C GLY A 304 -13.97 10.88 -6.50
N ALA A 305 -14.42 10.62 -5.27
CA ALA A 305 -13.61 10.70 -4.05
C ALA A 305 -13.54 9.33 -3.35
N PRO A 306 -12.37 8.68 -3.28
CA PRO A 306 -12.23 7.41 -2.57
C PRO A 306 -12.42 7.56 -1.04
N THR A 307 -13.08 6.59 -0.43
CA THR A 307 -13.32 6.49 1.02
C THR A 307 -12.97 5.09 1.54
N LEU A 308 -13.02 4.88 2.85
CA LEU A 308 -12.90 3.55 3.46
C LEU A 308 -13.99 2.56 3.00
N LYS A 309 -15.12 3.05 2.48
CA LYS A 309 -16.21 2.20 1.97
C LYS A 309 -16.05 1.88 0.49
N THR A 310 -15.24 2.65 -0.23
CA THR A 310 -14.97 2.45 -1.66
C THR A 310 -14.28 1.12 -1.88
N LYS A 311 -14.87 0.26 -2.71
CA LYS A 311 -14.34 -1.07 -3.02
C LYS A 311 -13.49 -1.06 -4.29
N PHE A 312 -12.55 -1.99 -4.42
CA PHE A 312 -11.77 -2.17 -5.66
C PHE A 312 -12.61 -2.81 -6.77
N ALA A 313 -13.36 -3.87 -6.44
CA ALA A 313 -14.32 -4.54 -7.32
C ALA A 313 -15.77 -4.08 -7.04
N GLY A 314 -16.68 -4.31 -7.99
CA GLY A 314 -18.12 -3.98 -7.88
C GLY A 314 -18.55 -2.78 -8.73
N SER A 315 -19.87 -2.66 -8.96
CA SER A 315 -20.47 -1.58 -9.76
C SER A 315 -20.07 -0.19 -9.25
N PRO A 316 -19.96 0.81 -10.13
CA PRO A 316 -19.56 2.17 -9.76
C PRO A 316 -20.47 2.71 -8.65
N SER A 317 -19.89 2.92 -7.47
CA SER A 317 -20.55 3.60 -6.36
C SER A 317 -20.50 5.10 -6.67
N ILE A 318 -21.56 5.62 -7.29
CA ILE A 318 -21.74 7.07 -7.43
C ILE A 318 -22.22 7.54 -6.06
N HIS A 319 -21.30 8.00 -5.21
CA HIS A 319 -21.66 8.79 -4.05
C HIS A 319 -21.51 10.27 -4.42
N SER A 320 -22.63 10.89 -4.78
CA SER A 320 -22.81 12.33 -4.71
C SER A 320 -23.13 12.69 -3.25
N GLU A 321 -22.11 13.01 -2.45
CA GLU A 321 -22.38 13.70 -1.17
C GLU A 321 -22.46 15.20 -1.46
N GLY A 322 -23.71 15.67 -1.57
CA GLY A 322 -24.04 17.06 -1.83
C GLY A 322 -25.46 17.38 -1.39
N GLN A 323 -25.81 17.11 -0.13
CA GLN A 323 -26.87 17.86 0.56
C GLN A 323 -26.42 18.16 1.99
N ALA A 324 -25.93 19.38 2.18
CA ALA A 324 -25.92 20.02 3.48
C ALA A 324 -27.38 20.22 3.91
N SER A 325 -27.79 19.51 4.96
CA SER A 325 -29.04 19.80 5.64
C SER A 325 -28.86 21.11 6.41
N VAL A 326 -29.38 22.19 5.84
CA VAL A 326 -29.80 23.37 6.61
C VAL A 326 -31.21 23.07 7.13
N ASN A 327 -31.29 22.80 8.43
CA ASN A 327 -32.33 23.21 9.39
C ASN A 327 -32.22 22.33 10.65
#